data_AF-A0A955EFG8-F1
#
_entry.id   AF-A0A955EFG8-F1
#
_cell.length_a   1.000
_cell.length_b   1.000
_cell.length_c   1.000
_cell.angle_alpha   90.00
_cell.angle_beta   90.00
_cell.angle_gamma   90.00
#
_symmetry.space_group_name_H-M   'P 1'
#
loop_
_entity.id
_entity.type
_entity.pdbx_description
1 polymer ?
#
loop_
_entity_poly.entity_id
_entity_poly.type
_entity_poly.pdbx_seq_one_letter_code
_entity_poly.pdbx_strand_id
1 'polypeptide(L)'
;MMLRSFSAALCSVAVFSAYAGPDSDPGTAASSDEIPALVAEIIADGQARSSMLATSRGGYDNGFFLASEDGSFSLKISGFMQFRYELNFRDDNGIGDDFESGFVAPRTLLILKGNVHG
;
A
#
# COMPACT_ATOMS: atom_id res chain seq x y z
N MET A 1 6.21 -14.28 49.17
CA MET A 1 5.93 -12.98 48.54
C MET A 1 5.85 -13.20 47.03
N MET A 2 4.63 -13.11 46.48
CA MET A 2 4.27 -12.85 45.08
C MET A 2 4.92 -13.68 43.94
N LEU A 3 4.17 -14.66 43.42
CA LEU A 3 4.20 -14.96 41.99
C LEU A 3 2.82 -14.65 41.42
N ARG A 4 2.73 -13.47 40.77
CA ARG A 4 1.51 -12.94 40.17
C ARG A 4 1.28 -13.60 38.81
N SER A 5 0.13 -14.25 38.73
CA SER A 5 -0.63 -14.61 37.53
C SER A 5 -0.19 -13.89 36.24
N PHE A 6 0.30 -14.66 35.27
CA PHE A 6 0.40 -14.23 33.88
C PHE A 6 -0.78 -14.85 33.13
N SER A 7 -1.77 -14.00 32.87
CA SER A 7 -2.93 -14.26 32.04
C SER A 7 -2.48 -14.46 30.59
N ALA A 8 -2.76 -15.63 30.00
CA ALA A 8 -2.71 -15.84 28.57
C ALA A 8 -4.08 -16.36 28.13
N ALA A 9 -4.86 -15.44 27.57
CA ALA A 9 -6.17 -15.68 27.02
C ALA A 9 -6.09 -16.65 25.83
N LEU A 10 -6.47 -17.90 26.07
CA LEU A 10 -6.95 -18.81 25.02
C LEU A 10 -8.36 -18.35 24.62
N CYS A 11 -8.44 -17.36 23.72
CA CYS A 11 -9.69 -17.05 23.05
C CYS A 11 -9.83 -18.00 21.85
N SER A 12 -10.54 -19.09 22.09
CA SER A 12 -10.92 -20.11 21.13
C SER A 12 -11.65 -19.50 19.93
N VAL A 13 -11.16 -19.74 18.71
CA VAL A 13 -11.86 -19.43 17.47
C VAL A 13 -13.10 -20.33 17.40
N ALA A 14 -14.25 -19.78 17.74
CA ALA A 14 -15.54 -20.42 17.52
C ALA A 14 -15.87 -20.37 16.01
N VAL A 15 -15.81 -21.53 15.36
CA VAL A 15 -16.38 -21.77 14.03
C VAL A 15 -17.87 -21.43 14.09
N PHE A 16 -18.28 -20.42 13.31
CA PHE A 16 -19.67 -20.00 13.18
C PHE A 16 -20.42 -21.04 12.33
N SER A 17 -21.31 -21.81 12.97
CA SER A 17 -22.15 -22.83 12.32
C SER A 17 -23.20 -22.19 11.40
N ALA A 18 -23.34 -22.82 10.23
CA ALA A 18 -24.25 -22.43 9.15
C ALA A 18 -25.73 -22.53 9.53
N TYR A 19 -26.52 -21.56 9.05
CA TYR A 19 -27.97 -21.65 8.91
C TYR A 19 -28.28 -21.69 7.41
N ALA A 20 -28.94 -22.77 6.96
CA ALA A 20 -29.41 -22.94 5.60
C ALA A 20 -30.92 -22.59 5.54
N GLY A 21 -31.26 -21.52 4.84
CA GLY A 21 -32.63 -21.19 4.42
C GLY A 21 -32.86 -21.65 2.97
N PRO A 22 -34.06 -22.15 2.60
CA PRO A 22 -34.32 -22.84 1.33
C PRO A 22 -34.71 -21.89 0.18
N ASP A 23 -33.88 -20.87 -0.09
CA ASP A 23 -34.21 -19.80 -1.05
C ASP A 23 -33.08 -19.48 -2.05
N SER A 24 -32.14 -20.40 -2.28
CA SER A 24 -31.19 -20.25 -3.38
C SER A 24 -31.73 -20.94 -4.64
N ASP A 25 -32.27 -20.13 -5.55
CA ASP A 25 -32.52 -20.50 -6.94
C ASP A 25 -31.30 -21.22 -7.55
N PRO A 26 -31.42 -22.48 -8.04
CA PRO A 26 -30.33 -23.21 -8.69
C PRO A 26 -30.03 -22.68 -10.11
N GLY A 27 -30.65 -21.58 -10.54
CA GLY A 27 -30.38 -20.83 -11.77
C GLY A 27 -29.07 -20.04 -11.77
N THR A 28 -27.99 -20.68 -11.40
CA THR A 28 -26.64 -20.63 -12.00
C THR A 28 -25.82 -21.55 -11.10
N ALA A 29 -26.22 -22.82 -11.06
CA ALA A 29 -25.27 -23.87 -10.74
C ALA A 29 -24.11 -23.66 -11.71
N ALA A 30 -23.05 -23.00 -11.23
CA ALA A 30 -21.75 -23.21 -11.81
C ALA A 30 -21.66 -24.73 -11.95
N SER A 31 -21.69 -25.24 -13.19
CA SER A 31 -21.77 -26.67 -13.45
C SER A 31 -20.72 -27.37 -12.58
N SER A 32 -20.93 -28.62 -12.16
CA SER A 32 -19.97 -29.28 -11.26
C SER A 32 -18.51 -29.27 -11.79
N ASP A 33 -18.31 -29.01 -13.09
CA ASP A 33 -17.03 -28.77 -13.76
C ASP A 33 -16.56 -27.30 -13.80
N GLU A 34 -17.46 -26.31 -13.65
CA GLU A 34 -17.14 -24.89 -13.61
C GLU A 34 -16.59 -24.45 -12.25
N ILE A 35 -17.05 -25.04 -11.15
CA ILE A 35 -16.51 -24.80 -9.80
C ILE A 35 -15.01 -25.15 -9.71
N PRO A 36 -14.55 -26.35 -10.12
CA PRO A 36 -13.12 -26.67 -10.09
C PRO A 36 -12.31 -25.85 -11.11
N ALA A 37 -12.88 -25.49 -12.26
CA ALA A 37 -12.23 -24.61 -13.24
C ALA A 37 -11.99 -23.21 -12.67
N LEU A 38 -12.99 -22.63 -12.01
CA LEU A 38 -12.91 -21.32 -11.37
C LEU A 38 -11.94 -21.34 -10.17
N VAL A 39 -11.93 -22.41 -9.38
CA VAL A 39 -10.95 -22.59 -8.30
C VAL A 39 -9.53 -22.72 -8.86
N ALA A 40 -9.34 -23.46 -9.95
CA ALA A 40 -8.03 -23.58 -10.61
C ALA A 40 -7.55 -22.22 -11.16
N GLU A 41 -8.45 -21.43 -11.72
CA GLU A 41 -8.15 -20.07 -12.19
C GLU A 41 -7.76 -19.14 -11.04
N ILE A 42 -8.51 -19.15 -9.93
CA ILE A 42 -8.17 -18.33 -8.74
C ILE A 42 -6.84 -18.76 -8.14
N ILE A 43 -6.54 -20.07 -8.09
CA ILE A 43 -5.24 -20.56 -7.61
C ILE A 43 -4.14 -20.14 -8.59
N ALA A 44 -4.37 -20.20 -9.89
CA ALA A 44 -3.41 -19.77 -10.90
C ALA A 44 -3.12 -18.26 -10.83
N ASP A 45 -4.16 -17.41 -10.70
CA ASP A 45 -3.99 -15.97 -10.50
C ASP A 45 -3.29 -15.66 -9.17
N GLY A 46 -3.67 -16.36 -8.09
CA GLY A 46 -3.01 -16.26 -6.80
C GLY A 46 -1.52 -16.61 -6.87
N GLN A 47 -1.16 -17.67 -7.58
CA GLN A 47 0.23 -18.07 -7.83
C GLN A 47 0.97 -17.05 -8.70
N ALA A 48 0.32 -16.47 -9.73
CA ALA A 48 0.91 -15.44 -10.58
C ALA A 48 1.17 -14.12 -9.82
N ARG A 49 0.26 -13.68 -8.95
CA ARG A 49 0.50 -12.50 -8.09
C ARG A 49 1.56 -12.76 -7.03
N SER A 50 1.54 -13.95 -6.44
CA SER A 50 2.50 -14.35 -5.42
C SER A 50 3.90 -14.49 -5.99
N SER A 51 4.07 -14.97 -7.23
CA SER A 51 5.38 -15.05 -7.90
C SER A 51 5.94 -13.66 -8.23
N MET A 52 5.10 -12.71 -8.66
CA MET A 52 5.51 -11.31 -8.85
C MET A 52 5.94 -10.63 -7.55
N LEU A 53 5.31 -10.97 -6.42
CA LEU A 53 5.69 -10.48 -5.09
C LEU A 53 6.92 -11.20 -4.51
N ALA A 54 7.08 -12.50 -4.74
CA ALA A 54 8.25 -13.26 -4.30
C ALA A 54 9.52 -12.81 -5.06
N THR A 55 9.36 -12.45 -6.32
CA THR A 55 10.34 -11.76 -7.14
C THR A 55 10.23 -10.23 -6.94
N SER A 56 9.99 -9.78 -5.70
CA SER A 56 9.98 -8.37 -5.31
C SER A 56 11.35 -7.74 -5.55
N ARG A 57 11.58 -7.31 -6.78
CA ARG A 57 12.75 -6.53 -7.19
C ARG A 57 12.51 -5.03 -7.05
N GLY A 58 11.40 -4.66 -6.40
CA GLY A 58 11.06 -3.27 -6.11
C GLY A 58 10.60 -3.11 -4.67
N GLY A 59 10.94 -1.98 -4.08
CA GLY A 59 10.68 -1.72 -2.67
C GLY A 59 10.98 -0.28 -2.29
N TYR A 60 11.02 -0.01 -0.98
CA TYR A 60 11.37 1.30 -0.44
C TYR A 60 12.60 1.17 0.45
N ASP A 61 13.69 1.82 0.05
CA ASP A 61 14.88 2.05 0.86
C ASP A 61 15.41 3.46 0.56
N ASN A 62 15.02 4.41 1.42
CA ASN A 62 15.36 5.83 1.29
C ASN A 62 15.07 6.36 -0.14
N GLY A 63 13.95 5.92 -0.70
CA GLY A 63 13.59 6.06 -2.10
C GLY A 63 12.95 4.77 -2.62
N PHE A 64 11.98 4.91 -3.50
CA PHE A 64 11.39 3.78 -4.20
C PHE A 64 12.41 3.25 -5.21
N PHE A 65 12.60 1.94 -5.27
CA PHE A 65 13.47 1.33 -6.27
C PHE A 65 12.73 0.23 -7.02
N LEU A 66 13.13 0.04 -8.27
CA LEU A 66 12.75 -1.04 -9.16
C LEU A 66 14.03 -1.57 -9.77
N ALA A 67 14.25 -2.87 -9.71
CA ALA A 67 15.41 -3.54 -10.28
C ALA A 67 14.96 -4.78 -11.07
N SER A 68 15.82 -5.26 -11.95
CA SER A 68 15.69 -6.60 -12.54
C SER A 68 16.54 -7.61 -11.74
N GLU A 69 16.18 -8.90 -11.75
CA GLU A 69 16.94 -9.97 -11.06
C GLU A 69 18.28 -10.23 -11.72
N ASP A 70 18.35 -9.95 -13.02
CA ASP A 70 19.59 -10.02 -13.80
C ASP A 70 20.51 -8.80 -13.59
N GLY A 71 20.09 -7.80 -12.81
CA GLY A 71 20.86 -6.57 -12.57
C GLY A 71 21.05 -5.67 -13.80
N SER A 72 20.45 -6.01 -14.94
CA SER A 72 20.61 -5.27 -16.20
C SER A 72 19.85 -3.94 -16.19
N PHE A 73 18.81 -3.84 -15.37
CA PHE A 73 18.02 -2.65 -15.19
C PHE A 73 17.86 -2.30 -13.70
N SER A 74 18.14 -1.05 -13.33
CA SER A 74 17.67 -0.48 -12.07
C SER A 74 17.18 0.95 -12.24
N LEU A 75 16.15 1.30 -11.47
CA LEU A 75 15.56 2.62 -11.36
C LEU A 75 15.24 2.90 -9.90
N LYS A 76 15.91 3.89 -9.32
CA LYS A 76 15.64 4.47 -8.01
C LYS A 76 14.99 5.85 -8.20
N ILE A 77 13.79 5.97 -7.65
CA ILE A 77 12.99 7.18 -7.57
C ILE A 77 13.08 7.69 -6.12
N SER A 78 13.68 8.85 -5.93
CA SER A 78 13.73 9.50 -4.62
C SER A 78 13.42 10.99 -4.76
N GLY A 79 13.17 11.67 -3.66
CA GLY A 79 12.87 13.09 -3.72
C GLY A 79 12.71 13.70 -2.34
N PHE A 80 12.62 15.02 -2.30
CA PHE A 80 12.26 15.76 -1.11
C PHE A 80 11.28 16.86 -1.48
N MET A 81 10.28 17.03 -0.61
CA MET A 81 9.30 18.09 -0.68
C MET A 81 9.30 18.82 0.64
N GLN A 82 9.53 20.13 0.60
CA GLN A 82 9.47 20.98 1.78
C GLN A 82 8.26 21.88 1.64
N PHE A 83 7.29 21.72 2.55
CA PHE A 83 6.17 22.64 2.70
C PHE A 83 6.45 23.63 3.82
N ARG A 84 6.14 24.90 3.59
CA ARG A 84 6.23 25.97 4.57
C ARG A 84 4.94 26.78 4.54
N TYR A 85 4.43 27.13 5.71
CA TYR A 85 3.39 28.12 5.86
C TYR A 85 4.03 29.43 6.33
N GLU A 86 3.74 30.52 5.63
CA GLU A 86 4.27 31.85 5.92
C GLU A 86 3.14 32.74 6.43
N LEU A 87 3.43 33.45 7.53
CA LEU A 87 2.56 34.45 8.12
C LEU A 87 3.37 35.73 8.23
N ASN A 88 2.91 36.78 7.55
CA ASN A 88 3.54 38.08 7.57
C ASN A 88 2.55 39.09 8.16
N PHE A 89 2.95 39.71 9.27
CA PHE A 89 2.19 40.77 9.93
C PHE A 89 2.95 42.07 9.70
N ARG A 90 2.34 43.03 9.01
CA ARG A 90 2.91 44.35 8.77
C ARG A 90 2.14 45.36 9.61
N ASP A 91 2.88 46.19 10.33
CA ASP A 91 2.36 47.35 11.05
C ASP A 91 2.71 48.59 10.22
N ASP A 92 1.86 48.94 9.24
CA ASP A 92 2.07 50.11 8.38
C ASP A 92 0.75 50.82 8.09
N ASN A 93 0.75 52.15 8.21
CA ASN A 93 -0.44 53.00 8.04
C ASN A 93 -0.75 53.31 6.55
N GLY A 94 -0.38 52.41 5.65
CA GLY A 94 -0.45 52.58 4.19
C GLY A 94 -1.57 51.79 3.51
N ILE A 95 -1.80 52.04 2.22
CA ILE A 95 -2.78 51.29 1.41
C ILE A 95 -2.22 49.88 1.15
N GLY A 96 -2.61 48.89 1.95
CA GLY A 96 -2.27 47.47 1.80
C GLY A 96 -2.87 46.62 2.94
N ASP A 97 -2.90 45.29 2.78
CA ASP A 97 -3.38 44.39 3.83
C ASP A 97 -2.28 44.16 4.90
N ASP A 98 -2.66 44.31 6.17
CA ASP A 98 -1.79 44.19 7.36
C ASP A 98 -1.37 42.74 7.67
N PHE A 99 -2.00 41.78 6.98
CA PHE A 99 -1.81 40.35 7.19
C PHE A 99 -1.74 39.63 5.85
N GLU A 100 -0.61 38.98 5.59
CA GLU A 100 -0.39 38.13 4.43
C GLU A 100 -0.10 36.70 4.89
N SER A 101 -0.75 35.73 4.25
CA SER A 101 -0.59 34.32 4.62
C SER A 101 -0.60 33.42 3.40
N GLY A 102 0.29 32.44 3.38
CA GLY A 102 0.41 31.55 2.23
C GLY A 102 1.14 30.26 2.52
N PHE A 103 0.85 29.25 1.71
CA PHE A 103 1.67 28.05 1.63
C PHE A 103 2.68 28.21 0.51
N VAL A 104 3.93 27.91 0.82
CA VAL A 104 5.02 27.90 -0.13
C VAL A 104 5.69 26.54 -0.06
N ALA A 105 5.94 25.95 -1.23
CA ALA A 105 6.77 24.77 -1.34
C ALA A 105 8.11 25.18 -1.99
N PRO A 106 9.06 25.79 -1.23
CA PRO A 106 10.26 26.38 -1.81
C PRO A 106 11.17 25.35 -2.47
N ARG A 107 10.99 24.07 -2.14
CA ARG A 107 11.83 23.00 -2.62
C ARG A 107 11.03 21.72 -2.80
N THR A 108 10.78 21.42 -4.07
CA THR A 108 10.23 20.15 -4.53
C THR A 108 11.19 19.60 -5.55
N LEU A 109 11.82 18.47 -5.24
CA LEU A 109 12.81 17.87 -6.11
C LEU A 109 12.55 16.37 -6.21
N LEU A 110 12.47 15.90 -7.45
CA LEU A 110 12.37 14.50 -7.82
C LEU A 110 13.69 14.06 -8.45
N ILE A 111 14.23 12.95 -7.98
CA ILE A 111 15.47 12.34 -8.42
C ILE A 111 15.13 10.99 -9.03
N LEU A 112 15.51 10.82 -10.29
CA LEU A 112 15.45 9.55 -11.00
C LEU A 112 16.89 9.13 -11.27
N LYS A 113 17.30 8.00 -10.72
CA LYS A 113 18.64 7.42 -10.90
C LYS A 113 18.50 5.98 -11.34
N GLY A 114 19.33 5.53 -12.26
CA GLY A 114 19.24 4.17 -12.75
C GLY A 114 20.34 3.80 -13.72
N ASN A 115 20.36 2.54 -14.09
CA ASN A 115 21.25 1.98 -15.11
C ASN A 115 20.45 1.05 -16.03
N VAL A 116 20.89 1.03 -17.29
CA VAL A 116 20.48 0.05 -18.28
C VAL A 116 21.75 -0.51 -18.91
N HIS A 117 21.93 -1.83 -18.81
CA HIS A 117 22.90 -2.59 -19.58
C HIS A 117 22.12 -3.41 -20.61
N GLY A 118 22.51 -3.29 -21.87
CA GLY A 118 21.99 -4.08 -23.00
C GLY A 118 23.00 -5.12 -23.45
#